data_AF-I4A0N9-F1
#
_entry.id   AF-I4A0N9-F1
#
_cell.length_a   1.000
_cell.length_b   1.000
_cell.length_c   1.000
_cell.angle_alpha   90.00
_cell.angle_beta   90.00
_cell.angle_gamma   90.00
#
_symmetry.space_group_name_H-M   'P 1'
#
loop_
_entity.id
_entity.type
_entity.pdbx_description
1 polymer ?
#
loop_
_entity_poly.entity_id
_entity_poly.type
_entity_poly.pdbx_seq_one_letter_code
_entity_poly.pdbx_strand_id
1 'polypeptide(L)'
;MKKNFFPNTILKVLALILFSFIFAGIGVFIIDNIVQEVSFASLNILMVFAILFPCLLVILYNKRKNTPITFFEKKYIKIGFLSVLFAPIILLLIDYALSIQLNYPSKKEVTFSALSVSVIAPIFEELYFRRIILNGLMQRYKKYHYIIAFIISNCLFTFVHSPEQYIFAFLAGTYLSFSFISTRNILFPIAIHIIFNSMNYFFR
;
A
#
# COMPACT_ATOMS: atom_id res chain seq x y z
N MET A 1 23.47 -14.28 -15.67
CA MET A 1 22.02 -13.99 -15.86
C MET A 1 21.73 -12.58 -15.34
N LYS A 2 21.15 -11.68 -16.16
CA LYS A 2 20.64 -10.39 -15.65
C LYS A 2 19.62 -10.68 -14.57
N LYS A 3 19.90 -10.26 -13.33
CA LYS A 3 19.02 -10.50 -12.20
C LYS A 3 17.81 -9.57 -12.37
N ASN A 4 16.64 -10.16 -12.56
CA ASN A 4 15.42 -9.41 -12.80
C ASN A 4 14.73 -9.09 -11.48
N PHE A 5 14.20 -7.88 -11.35
CA PHE A 5 13.46 -7.44 -10.17
C PHE A 5 12.23 -8.34 -9.92
N PHE A 6 11.99 -8.77 -8.70
CA PHE A 6 10.78 -9.51 -8.32
C PHE A 6 9.70 -8.53 -7.82
N PRO A 7 8.40 -8.73 -8.13
CA PRO A 7 7.87 -9.65 -9.12
C PRO A 7 8.07 -9.09 -10.55
N ASN A 8 8.46 -9.93 -11.49
CA ASN A 8 8.63 -9.53 -12.90
C ASN A 8 7.66 -10.21 -13.86
N THR A 9 6.81 -11.12 -13.40
CA THR A 9 5.83 -11.83 -14.22
C THR A 9 4.45 -11.68 -13.61
N ILE A 10 3.42 -11.77 -14.45
CA ILE A 10 2.02 -11.70 -14.02
C ILE A 10 1.74 -12.74 -12.92
N LEU A 11 2.17 -13.99 -13.12
CA LEU A 11 2.00 -15.05 -12.12
C LEU A 11 2.62 -14.70 -10.75
N LYS A 12 3.79 -14.06 -10.73
CA LYS A 12 4.43 -13.64 -9.47
C LYS A 12 3.72 -12.46 -8.82
N VAL A 13 3.14 -11.56 -9.62
CA VAL A 13 2.29 -10.47 -9.12
C VAL A 13 1.02 -11.05 -8.50
N LEU A 14 0.34 -11.97 -9.19
CA LEU A 14 -0.86 -12.63 -8.68
C LEU A 14 -0.56 -13.41 -7.39
N ALA A 15 0.55 -14.14 -7.34
CA ALA A 15 0.99 -14.82 -6.13
C ALA A 15 1.28 -13.85 -4.97
N LEU A 16 1.90 -12.70 -5.25
CA LEU A 16 2.14 -11.66 -4.25
C LEU A 16 0.83 -11.08 -3.70
N ILE A 17 -0.14 -10.82 -4.58
CA ILE A 17 -1.45 -10.30 -4.19
C ILE A 17 -2.24 -11.32 -3.38
N LEU A 18 -2.30 -12.58 -3.83
CA LEU A 18 -2.95 -13.65 -3.09
C LEU A 18 -2.33 -13.81 -1.70
N PHE A 19 -1.00 -13.78 -1.61
CA PHE A 19 -0.29 -13.81 -0.34
C PHE A 19 -0.65 -12.60 0.55
N SER A 20 -0.78 -11.41 -0.02
CA SER A 20 -1.20 -10.19 0.68
C SER A 20 -2.61 -10.36 1.28
N PHE A 21 -3.57 -10.89 0.51
CA PHE A 21 -4.93 -11.13 0.97
C PHE A 21 -5.02 -12.21 2.05
N ILE A 22 -4.28 -13.32 1.91
CA ILE A 22 -4.24 -14.37 2.93
C ILE A 22 -3.68 -13.79 4.24
N PHE A 23 -2.60 -13.01 4.17
CA PHE A 23 -2.01 -12.38 5.34
C PHE A 23 -2.94 -11.35 5.98
N ALA A 24 -3.66 -10.56 5.15
CA ALA A 24 -4.72 -9.67 5.61
C ALA A 24 -5.78 -10.45 6.40
N GLY A 25 -6.33 -11.52 5.81
CA GLY A 25 -7.41 -12.30 6.39
C GLY A 25 -7.02 -12.93 7.73
N ILE A 26 -5.80 -13.47 7.83
CA ILE A 26 -5.26 -13.99 9.11
C ILE A 26 -5.20 -12.87 10.16
N GLY A 27 -4.73 -11.69 9.78
CA GLY A 27 -4.69 -10.55 10.69
C GLY A 27 -6.07 -10.09 11.15
N VAL A 28 -7.08 -10.09 10.26
CA VAL A 28 -8.47 -9.69 10.61
C VAL A 28 -8.97 -10.68 11.64
N PHE A 29 -8.83 -11.96 11.33
CA PHE A 29 -9.29 -13.05 12.18
C PHE A 29 -8.67 -12.99 13.58
N ILE A 30 -7.36 -12.74 13.70
CA ILE A 30 -6.71 -12.63 15.01
C ILE A 30 -7.25 -11.42 15.79
N ILE A 31 -7.38 -10.25 15.15
CA ILE A 31 -7.85 -9.04 15.82
C ILE A 31 -9.31 -9.18 16.26
N ASP A 32 -10.16 -9.74 15.40
CA ASP A 32 -11.58 -9.97 15.69
C ASP A 32 -11.78 -10.85 16.92
N ASN A 33 -10.97 -11.91 17.05
CA ASN A 33 -10.99 -12.79 18.22
C ASN A 33 -10.45 -12.14 19.50
N ILE A 34 -9.69 -11.04 19.42
CA ILE A 34 -9.10 -10.35 20.58
C ILE A 34 -9.95 -9.15 21.01
N VAL A 35 -10.39 -8.33 20.07
CA VAL A 35 -10.98 -7.01 20.34
C VAL A 35 -12.51 -7.07 20.42
N GLN A 36 -13.15 -8.13 19.88
CA GLN A 36 -14.62 -8.38 19.83
C GLN A 36 -15.48 -7.28 19.19
N GLU A 37 -14.96 -6.07 18.97
CA GLU A 37 -15.53 -5.01 18.15
C GLU A 37 -14.42 -4.36 17.30
N VAL A 38 -14.16 -4.93 16.12
CA VAL A 38 -13.18 -4.37 15.19
C VAL A 38 -13.75 -3.10 14.56
N SER A 39 -13.28 -1.94 15.03
CA SER A 39 -13.65 -0.65 14.43
C SER A 39 -13.22 -0.57 12.96
N PHE A 40 -13.90 0.28 12.17
CA PHE A 40 -13.51 0.55 10.78
C PHE A 40 -12.05 1.03 10.65
N ALA A 41 -11.52 1.72 11.67
CA ALA A 41 -10.12 2.12 11.73
C ALA A 41 -9.16 0.91 11.84
N SER A 42 -9.54 -0.10 12.63
CA SER A 42 -8.77 -1.33 12.82
C SER A 42 -8.69 -2.16 11.53
N LEU A 43 -9.76 -2.19 10.73
CA LEU A 43 -9.77 -2.84 9.42
C LEU A 43 -8.84 -2.14 8.42
N ASN A 44 -8.80 -0.80 8.40
CA ASN A 44 -7.90 -0.04 7.53
C ASN A 44 -6.42 -0.23 7.88
N ILE A 45 -6.10 -0.21 9.17
CA ILE A 45 -4.73 -0.47 9.66
C ILE A 45 -4.25 -1.85 9.19
N LEU A 46 -5.12 -2.84 9.26
CA LEU A 46 -4.79 -4.19 8.87
C LEU A 46 -4.62 -4.36 7.36
N MET A 47 -5.45 -3.68 6.56
CA MET A 47 -5.31 -3.65 5.12
C MET A 47 -3.99 -2.99 4.68
N VAL A 48 -3.53 -1.99 5.44
CA VAL A 48 -2.19 -1.41 5.31
C VAL A 48 -1.11 -2.45 5.63
N PHE A 49 -1.23 -3.21 6.74
CA PHE A 49 -0.28 -4.29 7.08
C PHE A 49 -0.19 -5.40 6.01
N ALA A 50 -1.33 -5.76 5.43
CA ALA A 50 -1.44 -6.74 4.37
C ALA A 50 -0.61 -6.38 3.12
N ILE A 51 -0.41 -5.08 2.87
CA ILE A 51 0.36 -4.56 1.75
C ILE A 51 1.85 -4.41 2.13
N LEU A 52 2.13 -4.05 3.38
CA LEU A 52 3.46 -3.72 3.89
C LEU A 52 4.39 -4.92 4.05
N PHE A 53 3.86 -6.02 4.58
CA PHE A 53 4.66 -7.21 4.81
C PHE A 53 5.13 -7.85 3.48
N PRO A 54 4.26 -8.03 2.47
CA PRO A 54 4.67 -8.48 1.14
C PRO A 54 5.61 -7.49 0.44
N CYS A 55 5.38 -6.17 0.60
CA CYS A 55 6.32 -5.12 0.18
C CYS A 55 7.74 -5.37 0.69
N LEU A 56 7.88 -5.64 1.99
CA LEU A 56 9.18 -5.94 2.59
C LEU A 56 9.81 -7.18 1.97
N LEU A 57 9.06 -8.29 1.90
CA LEU A 57 9.60 -9.56 1.39
C LEU A 57 10.16 -9.38 -0.02
N VAL A 58 9.45 -8.62 -0.86
CA VAL A 58 9.92 -8.22 -2.18
C VAL A 58 11.21 -7.42 -2.09
N ILE A 59 11.29 -6.40 -1.23
CA ILE A 59 12.49 -5.57 -1.07
C ILE A 59 13.68 -6.41 -0.60
N LEU A 60 13.50 -7.27 0.41
CA LEU A 60 14.55 -8.14 0.93
C LEU A 60 15.02 -9.15 -0.11
N TYR A 61 14.08 -9.76 -0.85
CA TYR A 61 14.38 -10.70 -1.93
C TYR A 61 15.25 -10.03 -3.00
N ASN A 62 14.84 -8.85 -3.47
CA ASN A 62 15.55 -8.09 -4.49
C ASN A 62 16.93 -7.63 -4.02
N LYS A 63 17.03 -7.14 -2.77
CA LYS A 63 18.31 -6.77 -2.16
C LYS A 63 19.27 -7.95 -2.07
N ARG A 64 18.79 -9.13 -1.65
CA ARG A 64 19.58 -10.38 -1.63
C ARG A 64 20.05 -10.77 -3.04
N LYS A 65 19.26 -10.45 -4.06
CA LYS A 65 19.63 -10.65 -5.46
C LYS A 65 20.45 -9.49 -6.03
N ASN A 66 20.87 -8.48 -5.29
CA ASN A 66 21.59 -7.31 -5.81
C ASN A 66 20.86 -6.63 -7.00
N THR A 67 19.53 -6.70 -7.04
CA THR A 67 18.75 -5.89 -7.99
C THR A 67 18.57 -4.49 -7.39
N PRO A 68 18.87 -3.42 -8.14
CA PRO A 68 18.79 -2.07 -7.60
C PRO A 68 17.33 -1.72 -7.26
N ILE A 69 17.09 -1.44 -5.98
CA ILE A 69 15.84 -0.87 -5.48
C ILE A 69 16.15 0.59 -5.19
N THR A 70 15.95 1.46 -6.17
CA THR A 70 16.23 2.89 -6.03
C THR A 70 15.15 3.54 -5.16
N PHE A 71 15.38 3.83 -3.88
CA PHE A 71 14.43 4.65 -3.10
C PHE A 71 15.05 5.35 -1.90
N PHE A 72 15.81 4.61 -1.10
CA PHE A 72 16.27 5.07 0.20
C PHE A 72 17.70 4.61 0.41
N GLU A 73 18.54 5.44 1.05
CA GLU A 73 19.79 4.95 1.60
C GLU A 73 19.52 3.69 2.44
N LYS A 74 20.37 2.66 2.29
CA LYS A 74 20.19 1.34 2.92
C LYS A 74 19.85 1.41 4.42
N LYS A 75 20.23 2.50 5.10
CA LYS A 75 20.00 2.75 6.53
C LYS A 75 18.53 2.98 6.90
N TYR A 76 17.72 3.59 6.02
CA TYR A 76 16.34 3.94 6.34
C TYR A 76 15.32 2.83 6.06
N ILE A 77 15.68 1.82 5.26
CA ILE A 77 14.78 0.71 4.92
C ILE A 77 14.42 -0.13 6.16
N LYS A 78 15.38 -0.39 7.05
CA LYS A 78 15.15 -1.20 8.27
C LYS A 78 14.37 -0.42 9.33
N ILE A 79 14.62 0.89 9.44
CA ILE A 79 13.96 1.79 10.39
C ILE A 79 12.52 2.06 9.94
N GLY A 80 12.34 2.42 8.67
CA GLY A 80 11.02 2.57 8.05
C GLY A 80 10.19 1.27 8.14
N PHE A 81 10.84 0.11 8.06
CA PHE A 81 10.17 -1.17 8.22
C PHE A 81 9.72 -1.47 9.67
N LEU A 82 10.57 -1.22 10.67
CA LEU A 82 10.21 -1.39 12.08
C LEU A 82 9.09 -0.41 12.47
N SER A 83 9.17 0.85 12.03
CA SER A 83 8.08 1.81 12.27
C SER A 83 6.78 1.36 11.61
N VAL A 84 6.85 0.71 10.45
CA VAL A 84 5.68 0.23 9.72
C VAL A 84 5.04 -1.02 10.36
N LEU A 85 5.85 -1.91 10.96
CA LEU A 85 5.34 -3.06 11.71
C LEU A 85 4.75 -2.68 13.07
N PHE A 86 5.40 -1.76 13.78
CA PHE A 86 5.06 -1.46 15.18
C PHE A 86 4.16 -0.23 15.32
N ALA A 87 4.29 0.80 14.49
CA ALA A 87 3.50 2.02 14.66
C ALA A 87 2.00 1.78 14.60
N PRO A 88 1.43 0.96 13.70
CA PRO A 88 -0.02 0.81 13.65
C PRO A 88 -0.55 -0.09 14.78
N ILE A 89 0.23 -1.07 15.27
CA ILE A 89 -0.11 -1.82 16.50
C ILE A 89 -0.06 -0.88 17.70
N ILE A 90 0.97 -0.04 17.81
CA ILE A 90 1.08 0.98 18.86
C ILE A 90 -0.08 1.97 18.76
N LEU A 91 -0.45 2.42 17.56
CA LEU A 91 -1.57 3.32 17.33
C LEU A 91 -2.91 2.66 17.69
N LEU A 92 -3.12 1.40 17.35
CA LEU A 92 -4.30 0.62 17.72
C LEU A 92 -4.39 0.37 19.23
N LEU A 93 -3.27 0.10 19.89
CA LEU A 93 -3.20 -0.04 21.35
C LEU A 93 -3.45 1.31 22.05
N ILE A 94 -2.95 2.41 21.50
CA ILE A 94 -3.22 3.76 21.99
C ILE A 94 -4.70 4.12 21.81
N ASP A 95 -5.28 3.81 20.65
CA ASP A 95 -6.69 4.07 20.34
C ASP A 95 -7.62 3.27 21.27
N TYR A 96 -7.34 1.97 21.45
CA TYR A 96 -8.03 1.10 22.41
C TYR A 96 -7.87 1.56 23.87
N ALA A 97 -6.67 1.96 24.28
CA ALA A 97 -6.44 2.49 25.63
C ALA A 97 -7.19 3.81 25.87
N LEU A 98 -7.25 4.69 24.86
CA LEU A 98 -7.97 5.96 24.92
C LEU A 98 -9.49 5.77 24.92
N SER A 99 -10.02 4.80 24.18
CA SER A 99 -11.46 4.51 24.14
C SER A 99 -11.98 4.01 25.49
N ILE A 100 -11.23 3.15 26.18
CA ILE A 100 -11.54 2.68 27.54
C ILE A 100 -11.51 3.84 28.55
N GLN A 101 -10.52 4.72 28.46
CA GLN A 101 -10.31 5.75 29.48
C GLN A 101 -11.21 6.98 29.34
N LEU A 102 -11.74 7.24 28.13
CA LEU A 102 -12.46 8.50 27.84
C LEU A 102 -13.95 8.33 27.53
N ASN A 103 -14.47 7.12 27.33
CA ASN A 103 -15.89 6.84 27.07
C ASN A 103 -16.55 7.81 26.05
N TYR A 104 -15.84 8.14 24.97
CA TYR A 104 -16.27 9.11 23.95
C TYR A 104 -15.89 8.65 22.54
N PRO A 105 -16.76 8.84 21.52
CA PRO A 105 -16.34 8.88 20.13
C PRO A 105 -15.70 10.25 19.90
N SER A 106 -14.41 10.39 20.20
CA SER A 106 -13.74 11.69 20.27
C SER A 106 -13.12 12.08 18.93
N LYS A 107 -13.09 13.39 18.61
CA LYS A 107 -12.41 14.01 17.45
C LYS A 107 -11.02 13.45 17.08
N LYS A 108 -10.33 12.77 18.01
CA LYS A 108 -9.05 12.10 17.77
C LYS A 108 -9.18 10.89 16.83
N GLU A 109 -10.24 10.10 16.93
CA GLU A 109 -10.51 8.98 16.01
C GLU A 109 -10.72 9.48 14.57
N VAL A 110 -11.45 10.59 14.42
CA VAL A 110 -11.65 11.26 13.13
C VAL A 110 -10.33 11.78 12.56
N THR A 111 -9.47 12.37 13.40
CA THR A 111 -8.17 12.91 12.96
C THR A 111 -7.20 11.80 12.53
N PHE A 112 -7.16 10.69 13.28
CA PHE A 112 -6.31 9.57 12.95
C PHE A 112 -6.79 8.81 11.71
N SER A 113 -8.10 8.61 11.59
CA SER A 113 -8.74 8.06 10.39
C SER A 113 -8.45 8.92 9.16
N ALA A 114 -8.58 10.25 9.27
CA ALA A 114 -8.24 11.19 8.22
C ALA A 114 -6.77 11.05 7.78
N LEU A 115 -5.82 11.05 8.73
CA LEU A 115 -4.40 10.90 8.41
C LEU A 115 -4.11 9.54 7.74
N SER A 116 -4.76 8.47 8.22
CA SER A 116 -4.58 7.14 7.67
C SER A 116 -5.05 7.05 6.22
N VAL A 117 -6.27 7.51 5.93
CA VAL A 117 -6.90 7.42 4.59
C VAL A 117 -6.29 8.43 3.61
N SER A 118 -5.98 9.63 4.07
CA SER A 118 -5.51 10.72 3.21
C SER A 118 -4.00 10.72 2.98
N VAL A 119 -3.21 10.12 3.87
CA VAL A 119 -1.73 10.17 3.78
C VAL A 119 -1.11 8.79 3.79
N ILE A 120 -1.37 8.00 4.83
CA ILE A 120 -0.64 6.75 5.09
C ILE A 120 -0.97 5.69 4.02
N ALA A 121 -2.25 5.46 3.74
CA ALA A 121 -2.70 4.50 2.74
C ALA A 121 -2.17 4.85 1.32
N PRO A 122 -2.33 6.08 0.80
CA PRO A 122 -1.76 6.49 -0.49
C PRO A 122 -0.26 6.20 -0.63
N ILE A 123 0.55 6.47 0.41
CA ILE A 123 1.98 6.18 0.38
C ILE A 123 2.22 4.69 0.11
N PHE A 124 1.55 3.81 0.85
CA PHE A 124 1.78 2.36 0.73
C PHE A 124 1.18 1.77 -0.53
N GLU A 125 0.03 2.26 -0.97
CA GLU A 125 -0.56 1.87 -2.24
C GLU A 125 0.37 2.22 -3.41
N GLU A 126 0.96 3.42 -3.44
CA GLU A 126 1.90 3.78 -4.50
C GLU A 126 3.20 2.96 -4.44
N LEU A 127 3.72 2.69 -3.23
CA LEU A 127 4.86 1.80 -3.05
C LEU A 127 4.57 0.38 -3.59
N TYR A 128 3.38 -0.15 -3.36
CA TYR A 128 3.02 -1.49 -3.79
C TYR A 128 2.70 -1.56 -5.28
N PHE A 129 1.76 -0.75 -5.75
CA PHE A 129 1.29 -0.81 -7.13
C PHE A 129 2.30 -0.22 -8.11
N ARG A 130 2.91 0.93 -7.81
CA ARG A 130 3.79 1.62 -8.79
C ARG A 130 5.22 1.13 -8.67
N ARG A 131 5.75 1.08 -7.45
CA ARG A 131 7.17 0.75 -7.27
C ARG A 131 7.46 -0.75 -7.33
N ILE A 132 6.55 -1.60 -6.88
CA ILE A 132 6.76 -3.06 -6.90
C ILE A 132 6.13 -3.67 -8.14
N ILE A 133 4.82 -3.55 -8.32
CA ILE A 133 4.10 -4.26 -9.39
C ILE A 133 4.43 -3.67 -10.77
N LEU A 134 4.10 -2.39 -11.00
CA LEU A 134 4.27 -1.74 -12.30
C LEU A 134 5.74 -1.74 -12.73
N ASN A 135 6.64 -1.24 -11.89
CA ASN A 135 8.08 -1.22 -12.18
C ASN A 135 8.65 -2.64 -12.39
N GLY A 136 8.24 -3.63 -11.60
CA GLY A 136 8.70 -5.01 -11.74
C GLY A 136 8.29 -5.63 -13.08
N LEU A 137 7.04 -5.43 -13.49
CA LEU A 137 6.54 -5.84 -14.80
C LEU A 137 7.25 -5.08 -15.94
N MET A 138 7.37 -3.75 -15.85
CA MET A 138 8.05 -2.93 -16.86
C MET A 138 9.51 -3.37 -17.11
N GLN A 139 10.22 -3.83 -16.09
CA GLN A 139 11.60 -4.32 -16.25
C GLN A 139 11.72 -5.57 -17.11
N ARG A 140 10.70 -6.44 -17.12
CA ARG A 140 10.63 -7.60 -18.03
C ARG A 140 10.23 -7.18 -19.44
N TYR A 141 9.34 -6.21 -19.53
CA TYR A 141 8.58 -5.86 -20.73
C TYR A 141 9.15 -4.61 -21.43
N LYS A 142 10.40 -4.70 -21.92
CA LYS A 142 11.22 -3.53 -22.29
C LYS A 142 10.89 -2.80 -23.59
N LYS A 143 10.31 -3.45 -24.61
CA LYS A 143 10.23 -2.87 -25.97
C LYS A 143 8.84 -2.35 -26.38
N TYR A 144 7.75 -3.04 -26.03
CA TYR A 144 6.37 -2.62 -26.37
C TYR A 144 5.32 -3.05 -25.31
N HIS A 145 5.76 -3.68 -24.23
CA HIS A 145 4.88 -4.35 -23.26
C HIS A 145 4.70 -3.56 -21.95
N TYR A 146 5.22 -2.33 -21.86
CA TYR A 146 4.96 -1.47 -20.69
C TYR A 146 3.47 -1.13 -20.58
N ILE A 147 2.73 -1.13 -21.70
CA ILE A 147 1.27 -0.98 -21.75
C ILE A 147 0.60 -2.14 -21.01
N ILE A 148 1.10 -3.38 -21.16
CA ILE A 148 0.58 -4.53 -20.41
C ILE A 148 0.85 -4.35 -18.91
N ALA A 149 2.06 -3.92 -18.53
CA ALA A 149 2.38 -3.63 -17.14
C ALA A 149 1.47 -2.53 -16.54
N PHE A 150 1.20 -1.49 -17.32
CA PHE A 150 0.31 -0.38 -16.99
C PHE A 150 -1.13 -0.85 -16.78
N ILE A 151 -1.70 -1.55 -17.76
CA ILE A 151 -3.07 -2.07 -17.69
C ILE A 151 -3.23 -3.00 -16.48
N ILE A 152 -2.32 -3.96 -16.32
CA ILE A 152 -2.37 -4.91 -15.21
C ILE A 152 -2.28 -4.18 -13.87
N SER A 153 -1.34 -3.25 -13.71
CA SER A 153 -1.21 -2.50 -12.46
C SER A 153 -2.47 -1.68 -12.15
N ASN A 154 -3.09 -1.04 -13.14
CA ASN A 154 -4.29 -0.22 -12.94
C ASN A 154 -5.52 -1.08 -12.66
N CYS A 155 -5.69 -2.19 -13.35
CA CYS A 155 -6.77 -3.13 -13.06
C CYS A 155 -6.64 -3.69 -11.65
N LEU A 156 -5.45 -4.11 -11.24
CA LEU A 156 -5.20 -4.59 -9.87
C LEU A 156 -5.45 -3.49 -8.84
N PHE A 157 -4.98 -2.27 -9.09
CA PHE A 157 -5.27 -1.12 -8.22
C PHE A 157 -6.77 -0.90 -8.10
N THR A 158 -7.52 -0.97 -9.20
CA THR A 158 -8.99 -0.79 -9.18
C THR A 158 -9.70 -1.88 -8.40
N PHE A 159 -9.32 -3.15 -8.60
CA PHE A 159 -9.99 -4.30 -7.97
C PHE A 159 -9.77 -4.43 -6.47
N VAL A 160 -8.77 -3.75 -5.89
CA VAL A 160 -8.61 -3.72 -4.43
C VAL A 160 -9.48 -2.66 -3.75
N HIS A 161 -10.15 -1.79 -4.52
CA HIS A 161 -11.10 -0.81 -3.98
C HIS A 161 -12.50 -1.40 -3.89
N SER A 162 -13.42 -0.67 -3.25
CA SER A 162 -14.83 -1.04 -3.25
C SER A 162 -15.49 -0.81 -4.63
N PRO A 163 -16.51 -1.59 -5.02
CA PRO A 163 -17.14 -1.51 -6.34
C PRO A 163 -17.64 -0.12 -6.73
N GLU A 164 -18.18 0.65 -5.79
CA GLU A 164 -18.65 2.02 -6.00
C GLU A 164 -17.53 2.99 -6.37
N GLN A 165 -16.28 2.63 -6.11
CA GLN A 165 -15.10 3.44 -6.41
C GLN A 165 -14.40 3.01 -7.70
N TYR A 166 -14.77 1.90 -8.33
CA TYR A 166 -14.02 1.33 -9.45
C TYR A 166 -13.74 2.31 -10.59
N ILE A 167 -14.73 3.11 -11.00
CA ILE A 167 -14.54 4.08 -12.09
C ILE A 167 -13.52 5.15 -11.69
N PHE A 168 -13.67 5.72 -10.49
CA PHE A 168 -12.77 6.75 -9.98
C PHE A 168 -11.36 6.20 -9.74
N ALA A 169 -11.25 5.02 -9.11
CA ALA A 169 -9.99 4.34 -8.84
C ALA A 169 -9.25 3.97 -10.12
N PHE A 170 -9.96 3.56 -11.18
CA PHE A 170 -9.33 3.28 -12.47
C PHE A 170 -8.77 4.54 -13.14
N LEU A 171 -9.52 5.65 -13.12
CA LEU A 171 -9.08 6.93 -13.69
C LEU A 171 -7.92 7.54 -12.91
N ALA A 172 -8.05 7.62 -11.58
CA ALA A 172 -6.98 8.06 -10.70
C ALA A 172 -5.75 7.15 -10.85
N GLY A 173 -5.96 5.84 -10.87
CA GLY A 173 -4.90 4.85 -11.02
C GLY A 173 -4.14 4.99 -12.34
N THR A 174 -4.85 5.30 -13.42
CA THR A 174 -4.30 5.63 -14.75
C THR A 174 -3.41 6.86 -14.70
N TYR A 175 -3.88 7.94 -14.07
CA TYR A 175 -3.11 9.19 -13.93
C TYR A 175 -1.85 9.00 -13.07
N LEU A 176 -1.97 8.28 -11.95
CA LEU A 176 -0.86 7.96 -11.05
C LEU A 176 0.21 7.10 -11.74
N SER A 177 -0.21 6.07 -12.48
CA SER A 177 0.70 5.23 -13.25
C SER A 177 1.38 6.02 -14.38
N PHE A 178 0.66 6.91 -15.06
CA PHE A 178 1.23 7.80 -16.06
C PHE A 178 2.29 8.74 -15.45
N SER A 179 1.98 9.36 -14.31
CA SER A 179 2.91 10.23 -13.57
C SER A 179 4.20 9.48 -13.18
N PHE A 180 4.06 8.26 -12.64
CA PHE A 180 5.21 7.43 -12.30
C PHE A 180 6.07 7.05 -13.51
N ILE A 181 5.45 6.66 -14.62
CA ILE A 181 6.16 6.27 -15.85
C ILE A 181 6.92 7.44 -16.44
N SER A 182 6.29 8.61 -16.46
CA SER A 182 6.83 9.83 -17.07
C SER A 182 7.98 10.42 -16.26
N THR A 183 7.84 10.45 -14.93
CA THR A 183 8.85 11.07 -14.04
C THR A 183 9.92 10.11 -13.57
N ARG A 184 9.64 8.79 -13.61
CA ARG A 184 10.44 7.74 -12.94
C ARG A 184 10.68 8.02 -11.45
N ASN A 185 9.83 8.85 -10.85
CA ASN A 185 9.93 9.28 -9.48
C ASN A 185 8.60 9.00 -8.77
N ILE A 186 8.69 8.21 -7.72
CA ILE A 186 7.58 7.76 -6.90
C ILE A 186 6.97 8.86 -6.01
N LEU A 187 7.70 9.93 -5.74
CA LEU A 187 7.18 11.04 -4.93
C LEU A 187 6.04 11.78 -5.66
N PHE A 188 6.06 11.82 -7.00
CA PHE A 188 4.99 12.43 -7.78
C PHE A 188 3.65 11.72 -7.64
N PRO A 189 3.50 10.41 -7.92
CA PRO A 189 2.23 9.73 -7.70
C PRO A 189 1.83 9.74 -6.22
N ILE A 190 2.77 9.64 -5.26
CA ILE A 190 2.44 9.77 -3.82
C ILE A 190 1.80 11.13 -3.54
N ALA A 191 2.42 12.23 -3.97
CA ALA A 191 1.91 13.56 -3.71
C ALA A 191 0.53 13.78 -4.35
N ILE A 192 0.36 13.37 -5.61
CA ILE A 192 -0.93 13.46 -6.32
C ILE A 192 -2.01 12.65 -5.60
N HIS A 193 -1.69 11.43 -5.17
CA HIS A 193 -2.65 10.55 -4.51
C HIS A 193 -3.07 11.10 -3.14
N ILE A 194 -2.10 11.61 -2.35
CA ILE A 194 -2.39 12.29 -1.08
C ILE A 194 -3.31 13.48 -1.30
N ILE A 195 -3.06 14.31 -2.32
CA ILE A 195 -3.90 15.47 -2.64
C ILE A 195 -5.32 15.00 -2.98
N PHE A 196 -5.48 14.00 -3.85
CA PHE A 196 -6.79 13.48 -4.24
C PHE A 196 -7.57 12.89 -3.06
N ASN A 197 -6.94 12.05 -2.23
CA ASN A 197 -7.60 11.48 -1.07
C ASN A 197 -7.87 12.51 0.03
N SER A 198 -7.00 13.50 0.22
CA SER A 198 -7.25 14.61 1.15
C SER A 198 -8.45 15.43 0.67
N MET A 199 -8.49 15.81 -0.61
CA MET A 199 -9.62 16.56 -1.16
C MET A 199 -10.92 15.78 -1.04
N ASN A 200 -10.93 14.50 -1.39
CA ASN A 200 -12.13 13.67 -1.29
C ASN A 200 -12.58 13.47 0.17
N TYR A 201 -11.65 13.40 1.13
CA TYR A 201 -11.99 13.24 2.55
C TYR A 201 -12.54 14.53 3.17
N PHE A 202 -11.97 15.69 2.84
CA PHE A 202 -12.33 16.98 3.47
C PHE A 202 -13.46 17.73 2.76
N PHE A 203 -13.75 17.43 1.48
CA PHE A 203 -14.79 18.10 0.69
C PHE A 203 -15.98 17.18 0.32
N ARG A 204 -16.09 16.01 0.97
CA ARG A 204 -17.30 15.16 0.96
C ARG A 204 -18.27 15.59 2.05
#